data_AF-A0A1Z5H368-F1
#
_entry.id   AF-A0A1Z5H368-F1
#
_cell.length_a   1.000
_cell.length_b   1.000
_cell.length_c   1.000
_cell.angle_alpha   90.00
_cell.angle_beta   90.00
_cell.angle_gamma   90.00
#
_symmetry.space_group_name_H-M   'P 1'
#
loop_
_entity.id
_entity.type
_entity.pdbx_description
1 polymer ?
#
loop_
_entity_poly.entity_id
_entity_poly.type
_entity_poly.pdbx_seq_one_letter_code
_entity_poly.pdbx_strand_id
1 'polypeptide(L)'
;MIKDQDPQTVKRRTHLTLLLIVHAPKHVPLTELAATLGAENDTVRHDLNWVSDFLAHYNLVVDLSVDQQVAVYGQENYLFRAALDLLKTLSKPNQLVTSFPIADQKLETQLKDQLAALVKTTPLDSTAQQSIYDYLWTVAMRYRYGVVKRLGLAELFTPGQLALIANEKVIHPWSQQTVEIIADDLPAKNDLPLVEEYLLTMRVWLYAN
;
A
#
# COMPACT_ATOMS: atom_id res chain seq x y z
N MET A 1 17.41 1.28 -24.77
CA MET A 1 16.02 1.36 -24.26
C MET A 1 15.08 0.82 -25.35
N ILE A 2 14.03 0.10 -24.97
CA ILE A 2 13.25 -0.89 -25.76
C ILE A 2 13.88 -2.29 -25.72
N LYS A 3 13.63 -3.06 -24.65
CA LYS A 3 13.71 -4.54 -24.68
C LYS A 3 12.97 -5.30 -23.56
N ASP A 4 12.47 -4.66 -22.51
CA ASP A 4 11.76 -5.35 -21.42
C ASP A 4 10.28 -4.92 -21.30
N GLN A 5 9.48 -5.15 -22.35
CA GLN A 5 8.01 -5.00 -22.30
C GLN A 5 7.28 -6.33 -22.37
N ASP A 6 7.97 -7.45 -22.09
CA ASP A 6 7.29 -8.72 -21.94
C ASP A 6 6.27 -8.63 -20.77
N PRO A 7 4.97 -8.88 -21.01
CA PRO A 7 3.95 -8.76 -19.97
C PRO A 7 4.21 -9.64 -18.75
N GLN A 8 4.87 -10.79 -18.91
CA GLN A 8 5.21 -11.65 -17.77
C GLN A 8 6.30 -11.02 -16.90
N THR A 9 7.33 -10.44 -17.52
CA THR A 9 8.40 -9.71 -16.84
C THR A 9 7.88 -8.50 -16.08
N VAL A 10 7.00 -7.69 -16.68
CA VAL A 10 6.38 -6.54 -16.00
C VAL A 10 5.57 -7.00 -14.79
N LYS A 11 4.70 -8.02 -14.96
CA LYS A 11 3.92 -8.57 -13.84
C LYS A 11 4.80 -9.08 -12.70
N ARG A 12 5.87 -9.81 -13.03
CA ARG A 12 6.82 -10.35 -12.03
C ARG A 12 7.55 -9.24 -11.29
N ARG A 13 8.06 -8.23 -12.00
CA ARG A 13 8.71 -7.05 -11.41
C ARG A 13 7.75 -6.28 -10.51
N THR A 14 6.52 -6.04 -10.95
CA THR A 14 5.49 -5.40 -10.11
C THR A 14 5.20 -6.22 -8.85
N HIS A 15 5.05 -7.54 -8.97
CA HIS A 15 4.82 -8.41 -7.82
C HIS A 15 6.00 -8.39 -6.85
N LEU A 16 7.24 -8.51 -7.35
CA LEU A 16 8.46 -8.41 -6.54
C LEU A 16 8.55 -7.07 -5.80
N THR A 17 8.33 -5.95 -6.49
CA THR A 17 8.36 -4.63 -5.86
C THR A 17 7.32 -4.49 -4.77
N LEU A 18 6.07 -4.92 -5.01
CA LEU A 18 5.02 -4.90 -3.99
C LEU A 18 5.41 -5.76 -2.78
N LEU A 19 5.96 -6.96 -2.99
CA LEU A 19 6.39 -7.85 -1.90
C LEU A 19 7.43 -7.17 -1.02
N LEU A 20 8.43 -6.55 -1.64
CA LEU A 20 9.51 -5.87 -0.93
C LEU A 20 9.02 -4.63 -0.18
N ILE A 21 8.13 -3.82 -0.77
CA ILE A 21 7.52 -2.67 -0.10
C ILE A 21 6.67 -3.13 1.09
N VAL A 22 5.83 -4.17 0.90
CA VAL A 22 4.91 -4.67 1.92
C VAL A 22 5.65 -5.25 3.12
N HIS A 23 6.78 -5.92 2.92
CA HIS A 23 7.58 -6.52 4.00
C HIS A 23 8.61 -5.58 4.62
N ALA A 24 8.86 -4.42 4.03
CA ALA A 24 9.87 -3.47 4.52
C ALA A 24 9.69 -3.17 6.03
N PRO A 25 10.79 -3.10 6.82
CA PRO A 25 12.19 -3.26 6.43
C PRO A 25 12.74 -4.67 6.66
N LYS A 26 11.90 -5.72 6.67
CA LYS A 26 12.34 -7.09 6.92
C LYS A 26 13.20 -7.60 5.76
N HIS A 27 14.27 -8.31 6.08
CA HIS A 27 15.02 -9.09 5.11
C HIS A 27 14.21 -10.31 4.68
N VAL A 28 14.00 -10.45 3.37
CA VAL A 28 13.29 -11.59 2.77
C VAL A 28 14.31 -12.42 1.97
N PRO A 29 14.39 -13.75 2.18
CA PRO A 29 15.28 -14.62 1.42
C PRO A 29 14.96 -14.62 -0.09
N LEU A 30 16.00 -14.59 -0.92
CA LEU A 30 15.87 -14.69 -2.38
C LEU A 30 15.15 -15.97 -2.81
N THR A 31 15.38 -17.08 -2.10
CA THR A 31 14.71 -18.36 -2.36
C THR A 31 13.21 -18.30 -2.12
N GLU A 32 12.77 -17.54 -1.12
CA GLU A 32 11.35 -17.33 -0.82
C GLU A 32 10.69 -16.44 -1.87
N LEU A 33 11.38 -15.37 -2.28
CA LEU A 33 10.93 -14.51 -3.38
C LEU A 33 10.83 -15.30 -4.70
N ALA A 34 11.84 -16.10 -5.03
CA ALA A 34 11.87 -16.94 -6.22
C ALA A 34 10.72 -17.96 -6.23
N ALA A 35 10.47 -18.63 -5.11
CA ALA A 35 9.35 -19.55 -4.96
C ALA A 35 8.00 -18.84 -5.15
N THR A 36 7.82 -17.67 -4.52
CA THR A 36 6.59 -16.87 -4.59
C THR A 36 6.32 -16.36 -6.01
N LEU A 37 7.38 -16.01 -6.73
CA LEU A 37 7.29 -15.48 -8.11
C LEU A 37 7.28 -16.57 -9.18
N GLY A 38 7.51 -17.84 -8.81
CA GLY A 38 7.67 -18.95 -9.75
C GLY A 38 8.83 -18.72 -10.73
N ALA A 39 9.96 -18.20 -10.22
CA ALA A 39 11.13 -17.82 -11.02
C ALA A 39 12.43 -18.36 -10.41
N GLU A 40 13.52 -18.37 -11.19
CA GLU A 40 14.85 -18.73 -10.69
C GLU A 40 15.48 -17.58 -9.89
N ASN A 41 16.34 -17.90 -8.92
CA ASN A 41 17.04 -16.91 -8.08
C ASN A 41 17.78 -15.86 -8.92
N ASP A 42 18.45 -16.26 -10.01
CA ASP A 42 19.18 -15.34 -10.88
C ASP A 42 18.25 -14.39 -11.64
N THR A 43 17.04 -14.85 -11.98
CA THR A 43 16.01 -13.98 -12.58
C THR A 43 15.55 -12.94 -11.56
N VAL A 44 15.30 -13.34 -10.32
CA VAL A 44 14.93 -12.41 -9.24
C VAL A 44 16.05 -11.40 -8.99
N ARG A 45 17.32 -11.83 -8.93
CA ARG A 45 18.47 -10.92 -8.80
C ARG A 45 18.55 -9.91 -9.92
N HIS A 46 18.27 -10.32 -11.16
CA HIS A 46 18.24 -9.39 -12.28
C HIS A 46 17.11 -8.38 -12.15
N ASP A 47 15.91 -8.83 -11.76
CA ASP A 47 14.76 -7.95 -11.54
C ASP A 47 14.98 -6.96 -10.39
N LEU A 48 15.78 -7.30 -9.37
CA LEU A 48 16.13 -6.38 -8.28
C LEU A 48 16.86 -5.12 -8.75
N ASN A 49 17.61 -5.17 -9.85
CA ASN A 49 18.20 -3.95 -10.42
C ASN A 49 17.11 -2.97 -10.86
N TRP A 50 16.07 -3.48 -11.53
CA TRP A 50 14.92 -2.67 -11.92
C TRP A 50 14.15 -2.16 -10.70
N VAL A 51 13.96 -3.01 -9.68
CA VAL A 51 13.30 -2.61 -8.43
C VAL A 51 14.09 -1.49 -7.74
N SER A 52 15.41 -1.61 -7.68
CA SER A 52 16.29 -0.60 -7.10
C SER A 52 16.16 0.74 -7.84
N ASP A 53 16.18 0.72 -9.17
CA ASP A 53 16.00 1.92 -9.99
C ASP A 53 14.62 2.57 -9.75
N PHE A 54 13.55 1.77 -9.69
CA PHE A 54 12.21 2.26 -9.40
C PHE A 54 12.15 2.91 -8.00
N LEU A 55 12.63 2.21 -6.97
CA LEU A 55 12.56 2.65 -5.57
C LEU A 55 13.47 3.85 -5.28
N ALA A 56 14.58 4.01 -6.00
CA ALA A 56 15.47 5.15 -5.85
C ALA A 56 14.76 6.50 -6.10
N HIS A 57 13.77 6.55 -7.00
CA HIS A 57 12.97 7.77 -7.25
C HIS A 57 12.21 8.26 -6.01
N TYR A 58 11.98 7.38 -5.04
CA TYR A 58 11.28 7.66 -3.79
C TYR A 58 12.24 7.80 -2.60
N ASN A 59 13.55 7.86 -2.83
CA ASN A 59 14.57 7.80 -1.76
C ASN A 59 14.46 6.52 -0.91
N LEU A 60 14.10 5.40 -1.54
CA LEU A 60 14.07 4.08 -0.91
C LEU A 60 15.29 3.27 -1.38
N VAL A 61 15.91 2.53 -0.47
CA VAL A 61 17.15 1.78 -0.71
C VAL A 61 16.84 0.29 -0.66
N VAL A 62 17.19 -0.44 -1.72
CA VAL A 62 17.22 -1.91 -1.71
C VAL A 62 18.55 -2.35 -1.10
N ASP A 63 18.49 -3.03 0.02
CA ASP A 63 19.65 -3.57 0.73
C ASP A 63 19.84 -5.05 0.41
N LEU A 64 21.05 -5.39 -0.04
CA LEU A 64 21.51 -6.73 -0.36
C LEU A 64 22.74 -7.13 0.48
N SER A 65 23.00 -6.39 1.59
CA SER A 65 24.19 -6.60 2.42
C SER A 65 24.18 -7.94 3.18
N VAL A 66 22.99 -8.50 3.42
CA VAL A 66 22.81 -9.83 4.01
C VAL A 66 22.79 -10.87 2.91
N ASP A 67 23.67 -11.88 3.00
CA ASP A 67 23.79 -12.90 1.98
C ASP A 67 22.44 -13.59 1.70
N GLN A 68 22.12 -13.70 0.41
CA GLN A 68 20.88 -14.27 -0.12
C GLN A 68 19.58 -13.64 0.41
N GLN A 69 19.60 -12.42 0.94
CA GLN A 69 18.41 -11.74 1.44
C GLN A 69 18.31 -10.31 0.91
N VAL A 70 17.08 -9.82 0.86
CA VAL A 70 16.76 -8.48 0.35
C VAL A 70 15.88 -7.76 1.34
N ALA A 71 16.24 -6.52 1.68
CA ALA A 71 15.37 -5.61 2.43
C ALA A 71 15.17 -4.30 1.67
N VAL A 72 14.15 -3.54 2.03
CA VAL A 72 13.97 -2.17 1.57
C VAL A 72 13.94 -1.24 2.78
N TYR A 73 14.72 -0.15 2.71
CA TYR A 73 14.81 0.87 3.75
C TYR A 73 14.37 2.24 3.23
N GLY A 74 13.82 3.05 4.13
CA GLY A 74 13.47 4.44 3.87
C GLY A 74 12.34 4.92 4.76
N GLN A 75 11.81 6.11 4.47
CA GLN A 75 10.68 6.66 5.22
C GLN A 75 9.36 6.00 4.82
N GLU A 76 8.48 5.77 5.80
CA GLU A 76 7.21 5.08 5.58
C GLU A 76 6.33 5.79 4.55
N ASN A 77 6.31 7.12 4.54
CA ASN A 77 5.53 7.88 3.56
C ASN A 77 5.99 7.63 2.12
N TYR A 78 7.28 7.35 1.91
CA TYR A 78 7.82 7.01 0.60
C TYR A 78 7.50 5.58 0.18
N LEU A 79 7.47 4.62 1.13
CA LEU A 79 6.96 3.27 0.88
C LEU A 79 5.49 3.30 0.44
N PHE A 80 4.66 4.05 1.14
CA PHE A 80 3.25 4.25 0.76
C PHE A 80 3.11 4.88 -0.61
N ARG A 81 3.89 5.93 -0.91
CA ARG A 81 3.84 6.59 -2.22
C ARG A 81 4.26 5.65 -3.35
N ALA A 82 5.35 4.89 -3.17
CA ALA A 82 5.82 3.92 -4.15
C ALA A 82 4.78 2.82 -4.41
N ALA A 83 4.14 2.31 -3.35
CA ALA A 83 3.06 1.32 -3.49
C ALA A 83 1.88 1.91 -4.29
N LEU A 84 1.38 3.09 -3.91
CA LEU A 84 0.26 3.74 -4.58
C LEU A 84 0.53 4.01 -6.07
N ASP A 85 1.72 4.53 -6.40
CA ASP A 85 2.09 4.79 -7.79
C ASP A 85 2.20 3.49 -8.58
N LEU A 86 2.68 2.41 -7.96
CA LEU A 86 2.75 1.09 -8.58
C LEU A 86 1.36 0.48 -8.80
N LEU A 87 0.47 0.55 -7.80
CA LEU A 87 -0.91 0.08 -7.91
C LEU A 87 -1.69 0.85 -8.98
N LYS A 88 -1.44 2.16 -9.11
CA LYS A 88 -2.02 2.99 -10.16
C LYS A 88 -1.67 2.49 -11.57
N THR A 89 -0.50 1.87 -11.76
CA THR A 89 -0.15 1.25 -13.07
C THR A 89 -0.99 0.02 -13.40
N LEU A 90 -1.63 -0.59 -12.40
CA LEU A 90 -2.51 -1.75 -12.54
C LEU A 90 -3.98 -1.35 -12.72
N SER A 91 -4.33 -0.10 -12.40
CA SER A 91 -5.69 0.42 -12.52
C SER A 91 -6.15 0.43 -13.99
N LYS A 92 -7.46 0.31 -14.18
CA LYS A 92 -8.10 0.39 -15.49
C LYS A 92 -9.14 1.51 -15.51
N PRO A 93 -9.26 2.27 -16.61
CA PRO A 93 -10.28 3.30 -16.72
C PRO A 93 -11.67 2.73 -16.45
N ASN A 94 -12.45 3.42 -15.60
CA ASN A 94 -13.83 3.07 -15.27
C ASN A 94 -14.03 1.67 -14.65
N GLN A 95 -12.98 1.06 -14.10
CA GLN A 95 -13.06 -0.26 -13.48
C GLN A 95 -12.31 -0.28 -12.15
N LEU A 96 -12.99 -0.73 -11.10
CA LEU A 96 -12.36 -1.01 -9.81
C LEU A 96 -11.54 -2.31 -9.91
N VAL A 97 -10.22 -2.17 -9.85
CA VAL A 97 -9.25 -3.27 -9.79
C VAL A 97 -8.95 -3.55 -8.32
N THR A 98 -9.30 -4.75 -7.87
CA THR A 98 -9.20 -5.16 -6.46
C THR A 98 -8.28 -6.34 -6.21
N SER A 99 -8.06 -7.15 -7.25
CA SER A 99 -7.15 -8.29 -7.22
C SER A 99 -5.75 -7.83 -7.61
N PHE A 100 -4.84 -7.86 -6.65
CA PHE A 100 -3.43 -7.52 -6.82
C PHE A 100 -2.54 -8.77 -6.73
N PRO A 101 -1.27 -8.70 -7.19
CA PRO A 101 -0.38 -9.86 -7.20
C PRO A 101 -0.18 -10.53 -5.84
N ILE A 102 -0.25 -9.75 -4.75
CA ILE A 102 -0.27 -10.29 -3.39
C ILE A 102 -1.73 -10.42 -2.97
N ALA A 103 -2.21 -11.68 -2.94
CA ALA A 103 -3.61 -11.98 -2.71
C ALA A 103 -3.90 -12.32 -1.25
N ASP A 104 -4.97 -11.73 -0.73
CA ASP A 104 -5.59 -12.10 0.54
C ASP A 104 -7.10 -11.90 0.38
N GLN A 105 -7.82 -13.01 0.15
CA GLN A 105 -9.23 -12.94 -0.25
C GLN A 105 -10.12 -12.35 0.85
N LYS A 106 -9.81 -12.64 2.12
CA LYS A 106 -10.55 -12.08 3.26
C LYS A 106 -10.38 -10.57 3.30
N LEU A 107 -9.13 -10.11 3.18
CA LEU A 107 -8.84 -8.69 3.14
C LEU A 107 -9.50 -8.00 1.93
N GLU A 108 -9.39 -8.59 0.74
CA GLU A 108 -10.02 -8.04 -0.48
C GLU A 108 -11.53 -7.83 -0.29
N THR A 109 -12.24 -8.84 0.24
CA THR A 109 -13.68 -8.72 0.53
C THR A 109 -13.96 -7.60 1.51
N GLN A 110 -13.22 -7.56 2.63
CA GLN A 110 -13.39 -6.54 3.66
C GLN A 110 -13.19 -5.11 3.10
N LEU A 111 -12.12 -4.88 2.33
CA LEU A 111 -11.83 -3.58 1.76
C LEU A 111 -12.89 -3.13 0.74
N LYS A 112 -13.42 -4.08 -0.05
CA LYS A 112 -14.54 -3.81 -0.97
C LYS A 112 -15.81 -3.43 -0.22
N ASP A 113 -16.10 -4.10 0.88
CA ASP A 113 -17.28 -3.80 1.71
C ASP A 113 -17.17 -2.41 2.35
N GLN A 114 -15.98 -2.02 2.85
CA GLN A 114 -15.77 -0.67 3.40
C GLN A 114 -15.91 0.42 2.34
N LEU A 115 -15.35 0.20 1.14
CA LEU A 115 -15.50 1.14 0.03
C LEU A 115 -16.98 1.23 -0.42
N ALA A 116 -17.69 0.11 -0.51
CA ALA A 116 -19.11 0.09 -0.86
C ALA A 116 -19.97 0.80 0.20
N ALA A 117 -19.60 0.71 1.49
CA ALA A 117 -20.25 1.47 2.55
C ALA A 117 -20.03 2.99 2.38
N LEU A 118 -18.82 3.42 2.07
CA LEU A 118 -18.50 4.83 1.81
C LEU A 118 -19.33 5.40 0.65
N VAL A 119 -19.37 4.68 -0.48
CA VAL A 119 -20.03 5.15 -1.71
C VAL A 119 -21.54 5.35 -1.52
N LYS A 120 -22.17 4.67 -0.55
CA LYS A 120 -23.58 4.89 -0.21
C LYS A 120 -23.85 6.27 0.40
N THR A 121 -22.89 6.83 1.13
CA THR A 121 -23.04 8.12 1.84
C THR A 121 -22.29 9.26 1.16
N THR A 122 -21.21 8.95 0.46
CA THR A 122 -20.33 9.90 -0.22
C THR A 122 -20.14 9.40 -1.65
N PRO A 123 -20.91 9.91 -2.62
CA PRO A 123 -20.79 9.52 -4.02
C PRO A 123 -19.38 9.83 -4.56
N LEU A 124 -18.73 8.82 -5.12
CA LEU A 124 -17.37 8.92 -5.65
C LEU A 124 -17.34 8.33 -7.05
N ASP A 125 -16.60 8.95 -7.97
CA ASP A 125 -16.36 8.35 -9.28
C ASP A 125 -15.44 7.12 -9.19
N SER A 126 -15.29 6.40 -10.30
CA SER A 126 -14.46 5.19 -10.33
C SER A 126 -12.97 5.44 -10.05
N THR A 127 -12.45 6.61 -10.40
CA THR A 127 -11.04 6.98 -10.19
C THR A 127 -10.77 7.26 -8.71
N ALA A 128 -11.70 7.97 -8.07
CA ALA A 128 -11.71 8.22 -6.64
C ALA A 128 -11.82 6.91 -5.85
N GLN A 129 -12.76 6.04 -6.24
CA GLN A 129 -12.94 4.72 -5.64
C GLN A 129 -11.66 3.88 -5.72
N GLN A 130 -11.01 3.82 -6.90
CA GLN A 130 -9.74 3.13 -7.06
C GLN A 130 -8.65 3.72 -6.15
N SER A 131 -8.52 5.06 -6.12
CA SER A 131 -7.49 5.73 -5.33
C SER A 131 -7.65 5.52 -3.82
N ILE A 132 -8.88 5.42 -3.34
CA ILE A 132 -9.19 5.08 -1.94
C ILE A 132 -8.92 3.60 -1.67
N TYR A 133 -9.33 2.71 -2.58
CA TYR A 133 -9.06 1.27 -2.46
C TYR A 133 -7.55 0.97 -2.40
N ASP A 134 -6.76 1.57 -3.28
CA ASP A 134 -5.30 1.39 -3.33
C ASP A 134 -4.65 1.82 -2.01
N TYR A 135 -5.16 2.90 -1.40
CA TYR A 135 -4.70 3.35 -0.08
C TYR A 135 -5.06 2.36 1.02
N LEU A 136 -6.31 1.92 1.09
CA LEU A 136 -6.77 0.94 2.08
C LEU A 136 -5.98 -0.37 1.97
N TRP A 137 -5.75 -0.85 0.74
CA TRP A 137 -4.93 -2.02 0.49
C TRP A 137 -3.50 -1.81 0.97
N THR A 138 -2.90 -0.66 0.65
CA THR A 138 -1.53 -0.34 1.08
C THR A 138 -1.42 -0.31 2.61
N VAL A 139 -2.36 0.34 3.31
CA VAL A 139 -2.42 0.33 4.78
C VAL A 139 -2.48 -1.11 5.29
N ALA A 140 -3.50 -1.88 4.91
CA ALA A 140 -3.71 -3.21 5.44
C ALA A 140 -2.50 -4.14 5.20
N MET A 141 -1.91 -4.11 4.00
CA MET A 141 -0.77 -4.95 3.67
C MET A 141 0.50 -4.53 4.42
N ARG A 142 0.80 -3.23 4.50
CA ARG A 142 1.96 -2.72 5.25
C ARG A 142 1.89 -3.11 6.73
N TYR A 143 0.73 -2.93 7.37
CA TYR A 143 0.57 -3.27 8.79
C TYR A 143 0.50 -4.79 9.05
N ARG A 144 0.00 -5.60 8.10
CA ARG A 144 -0.05 -7.06 8.25
C ARG A 144 1.32 -7.72 8.13
N TYR A 145 2.16 -7.26 7.20
CA TYR A 145 3.40 -7.97 6.84
C TYR A 145 4.68 -7.22 7.20
N GLY A 146 4.63 -5.89 7.27
CA GLY A 146 5.79 -5.03 7.49
C GLY A 146 6.03 -4.65 8.95
N VAL A 147 6.95 -3.71 9.14
CA VAL A 147 7.06 -2.94 10.39
C VAL A 147 6.86 -1.47 10.03
N VAL A 148 5.70 -0.93 10.40
CA VAL A 148 5.27 0.40 10.01
C VAL A 148 5.66 1.42 11.08
N LYS A 149 6.30 2.51 10.65
CA LYS A 149 6.63 3.65 11.53
C LYS A 149 6.08 4.94 10.93
N ARG A 150 4.86 5.29 11.31
CA ARG A 150 4.24 6.57 10.93
C ARG A 150 4.70 7.71 11.83
N LEU A 151 4.71 8.91 11.25
CA LEU A 151 4.84 10.14 12.02
C LEU A 151 3.60 10.36 12.88
N GLY A 152 3.78 11.02 14.03
CA GLY A 152 2.66 11.39 14.88
C GLY A 152 1.75 12.44 14.23
N LEU A 153 0.50 12.53 14.70
CA LEU A 153 -0.49 13.50 14.20
C LEU A 153 0.04 14.94 14.19
N ALA A 154 0.72 15.34 15.26
CA ALA A 154 1.24 16.71 15.43
C ALA A 154 2.37 17.07 14.45
N GLU A 155 3.00 16.08 13.81
CA GLU A 155 4.02 16.31 12.78
C GLU A 155 3.39 16.55 11.40
N LEU A 156 2.13 16.12 11.20
CA LEU A 156 1.44 16.21 9.91
C LEU A 156 0.33 17.25 9.89
N PHE A 157 -0.27 17.54 11.05
CA PHE A 157 -1.45 18.39 11.16
C PHE A 157 -1.28 19.43 12.26
N THR A 158 -1.73 20.64 11.96
CA THR A 158 -1.96 21.67 12.98
C THR A 158 -3.16 21.31 13.85
N PRO A 159 -3.25 21.82 15.10
CA PRO A 159 -4.42 21.60 15.96
C PRO A 159 -5.75 22.03 15.32
N GLY A 160 -5.75 23.12 14.55
CA GLY A 160 -6.94 23.58 13.83
C GLY A 160 -7.40 22.62 12.74
N GLN A 161 -6.46 22.00 12.01
CA GLN A 161 -6.78 20.96 11.02
C GLN A 161 -7.33 19.70 11.69
N LEU A 162 -6.74 19.27 12.81
CA LEU A 162 -7.25 18.13 13.57
C LEU A 162 -8.67 18.37 14.06
N ALA A 163 -8.96 19.56 14.59
CA ALA A 163 -10.30 19.93 15.02
C ALA A 163 -11.30 19.99 13.84
N LEU A 164 -10.86 20.48 12.69
CA LEU A 164 -11.70 20.50 11.48
C LEU A 164 -12.07 19.08 11.03
N ILE A 165 -11.09 18.18 10.98
CA ILE A 165 -11.29 16.78 10.60
C ILE A 165 -12.19 16.06 11.61
N ALA A 166 -11.93 16.23 12.91
CA ALA A 166 -12.70 15.59 13.97
C ALA A 166 -14.17 16.06 14.04
N ASN A 167 -14.48 17.25 13.52
CA ASN A 167 -15.85 17.78 13.46
C ASN A 167 -16.65 17.29 12.24
N GLU A 168 -16.01 16.59 11.30
CA GLU A 168 -16.68 15.97 10.17
C GLU A 168 -17.54 14.79 10.65
N LYS A 169 -18.76 14.64 10.11
CA LYS A 169 -19.80 13.75 10.67
C LYS A 169 -20.09 12.49 9.84
N VAL A 170 -19.47 12.32 8.68
CA VAL A 170 -19.77 11.24 7.74
C VAL A 170 -18.50 10.45 7.39
N ILE A 171 -17.54 11.11 6.76
CA ILE A 171 -16.28 10.56 6.28
C ILE A 171 -15.31 10.23 7.42
N HIS A 172 -15.20 11.09 8.45
CA HIS A 172 -14.30 10.84 9.57
C HIS A 172 -14.77 9.63 10.39
N PRO A 173 -16.04 9.52 10.83
CA PRO A 173 -16.54 8.30 11.46
C PRO A 173 -16.38 7.04 10.59
N TRP A 174 -16.61 7.15 9.28
CA TRP A 174 -16.35 6.03 8.36
C TRP A 174 -14.86 5.63 8.35
N SER A 175 -13.95 6.61 8.37
CA SER A 175 -12.51 6.37 8.39
C SER A 175 -12.07 5.68 9.69
N GLN A 176 -12.60 6.11 10.83
CA GLN A 176 -12.35 5.50 12.14
C GLN A 176 -12.80 4.03 12.15
N GLN A 177 -14.04 3.78 11.76
CA GLN A 177 -14.59 2.42 11.68
C GLN A 177 -13.79 1.54 10.70
N THR A 178 -13.40 2.08 9.55
CA THR A 178 -12.63 1.34 8.55
C THR A 178 -11.24 0.96 9.08
N VAL A 179 -10.56 1.87 9.78
CA VAL A 179 -9.24 1.62 10.38
C VAL A 179 -9.33 0.59 11.50
N GLU A 180 -10.36 0.67 12.35
CA GLU A 180 -10.62 -0.32 13.41
C GLU A 180 -10.86 -1.73 12.83
N ILE A 181 -11.69 -1.82 11.78
CA ILE A 181 -11.97 -3.08 11.08
C ILE A 181 -10.68 -3.68 10.48
N ILE A 182 -9.78 -2.86 9.93
CA ILE A 182 -8.47 -3.33 9.44
C ILE A 182 -7.58 -3.79 10.62
N ALA A 183 -7.60 -3.07 11.75
CA ALA A 183 -6.82 -3.40 12.94
C ALA A 183 -7.18 -4.78 13.51
N ASP A 184 -8.47 -5.07 13.60
CA ASP A 184 -9.01 -6.31 14.17
C ASP A 184 -8.51 -7.58 13.47
N ASP A 185 -8.19 -7.46 12.18
CA ASP A 185 -7.73 -8.54 11.33
C ASP A 185 -6.19 -8.67 11.28
N LEU A 186 -5.44 -7.79 11.97
CA LEU A 186 -3.98 -7.89 12.03
C LEU A 186 -3.53 -9.07 12.92
N PRO A 187 -2.49 -9.83 12.53
CA PRO A 187 -2.01 -10.99 13.29
C PRO A 187 -1.63 -10.70 14.75
N ALA A 188 -1.21 -9.47 15.05
CA ALA A 188 -0.80 -9.05 16.38
C ALA A 188 -1.92 -8.37 17.19
N LYS A 189 -3.12 -8.16 16.60
CA LYS A 189 -4.19 -7.31 17.17
C LYS A 189 -3.66 -5.99 17.72
N ASN A 190 -2.76 -5.36 16.97
CA ASN A 190 -2.23 -4.05 17.32
C ASN A 190 -3.17 -3.00 16.73
N ASP A 191 -3.51 -2.00 17.52
CA ASP A 191 -4.22 -0.83 17.03
C ASP A 191 -3.38 -0.12 15.96
N LEU A 192 -4.04 0.29 14.88
CA LEU A 192 -3.41 1.21 13.92
C LEU A 192 -3.28 2.59 14.60
N PRO A 193 -2.20 3.34 14.31
CA PRO A 193 -2.05 4.68 14.85
C PRO A 193 -3.15 5.59 14.31
N LEU A 194 -3.69 6.45 15.20
CA LEU A 194 -4.78 7.41 14.88
C LEU A 194 -4.54 8.22 13.61
N VAL A 195 -3.28 8.47 13.25
CA VAL A 195 -2.90 9.18 12.02
C VAL A 195 -3.51 8.58 10.75
N GLU A 196 -3.75 7.26 10.70
CA GLU A 196 -4.36 6.62 9.54
C GLU A 196 -5.82 7.05 9.35
N GLU A 197 -6.57 7.28 10.43
CA GLU A 197 -7.95 7.78 10.39
C GLU A 197 -8.01 9.17 9.75
N TYR A 198 -7.11 10.05 10.16
CA TYR A 198 -7.03 11.43 9.67
C TYR A 198 -6.53 11.48 8.21
N LEU A 199 -5.52 10.68 7.87
CA LEU A 199 -5.01 10.60 6.49
C LEU A 199 -6.06 10.02 5.53
N LEU A 200 -6.80 8.99 5.96
CA LEU A 200 -7.89 8.41 5.18
C LEU A 200 -9.03 9.42 4.99
N THR A 201 -9.41 10.14 6.05
CA THR A 201 -10.43 11.20 5.98
C THR A 201 -10.05 12.27 4.95
N MET A 202 -8.82 12.79 5.04
CA MET A 202 -8.29 13.78 4.10
C MET A 202 -8.30 13.26 2.67
N ARG A 203 -7.93 11.99 2.47
CA ARG A 203 -7.91 11.38 1.13
C ARG A 203 -9.30 11.30 0.53
N VAL A 204 -10.32 10.89 1.30
CA VAL A 204 -11.70 10.87 0.80
C VAL A 204 -12.19 12.29 0.50
N TRP A 205 -11.92 13.26 1.37
CA TRP A 205 -12.27 14.66 1.12
C TRP A 205 -11.69 15.23 -0.17
N LEU A 206 -10.44 14.88 -0.50
CA LEU A 206 -9.79 15.32 -1.74
C LEU A 206 -10.49 14.81 -3.00
N TYR A 207 -11.25 13.72 -2.90
CA TYR A 207 -11.96 13.12 -4.04
C TYR A 207 -13.47 13.36 -4.03
N ALA A 208 -14.03 13.73 -2.87
CA ALA A 208 -15.46 14.00 -2.71
C ALA A 208 -15.84 15.46 -3.06
N ASN A 209 -14.86 16.36 -3.21
CA ASN A 209 -15.03 17.78 -3.54
C ASN A 209 -14.32 18.10 -4.87
#